data_AF-A0A162B1D7-F1
#
_entry.id   AF-A0A162B1D7-F1
#
_cell.length_a   1.000
_cell.length_b   1.000
_cell.length_c   1.000
_cell.angle_alpha   90.00
_cell.angle_beta   90.00
_cell.angle_gamma   90.00
#
_symmetry.space_group_name_H-M   'P 1'
#
loop_
_entity.id
_entity.type
_entity.pdbx_description
1 polymer ?
#
loop_
_entity_poly.entity_id
_entity_poly.type
_entity_poly.pdbx_seq_one_letter_code
_entity_poly.pdbx_strand_id
1 'polypeptide(L)' 'MLLLVAFVVGTQNPNVVEVNFIVASAEMPLATLLSLCLFSGILLGVLFNLASIVRLKQKNNQLHKTNNLLLNKDQSKP' A
#
# COMPACT_ATOMS: atom_id res chain seq x y z
N MET A 1 -5.95 -2.49 -13.74
CA MET A 1 -6.97 -1.85 -14.59
C MET A 1 -7.40 -0.47 -14.08
N LEU A 2 -7.82 -0.31 -12.82
CA LEU A 2 -8.24 1.00 -12.28
C LEU A 2 -7.16 2.10 -12.39
N LEU A 3 -5.89 1.74 -12.15
CA LEU A 3 -4.75 2.65 -12.23
C LEU A 3 -4.51 3.20 -13.65
N LEU A 4 -4.70 2.36 -14.67
CA LEU A 4 -4.60 2.76 -16.08
C LEU A 4 -5.74 3.70 -16.47
N VAL A 5 -6.96 3.46 -15.97
CA VAL A 5 -8.11 4.33 -16.23
C VAL A 5 -7.90 5.71 -15.58
N ALA A 6 -7.43 5.75 -14.32
CA ALA A 6 -7.10 7.02 -13.65
C ALA A 6 -5.98 7.78 -14.37
N PHE A 7 -4.96 7.07 -14.87
CA PHE A 7 -3.86 7.68 -15.63
C PHE A 7 -4.33 8.25 -16.97
N VAL A 8 -5.13 7.52 -17.75
CA VAL A 8 -5.65 7.98 -19.05
C VAL A 8 -6.62 9.16 -18.88
N VAL A 9 -7.50 9.11 -17.87
CA VAL A 9 -8.45 10.21 -17.58
C VAL A 9 -7.71 11.46 -17.06
N GLY A 10 -6.64 11.29 -16.29
CA GLY A 10 -5.81 12.40 -15.80
C GLY A 10 -4.90 13.02 -16.87
N THR A 11 -4.33 12.21 -17.76
CA THR A 11 -3.41 12.68 -18.83
C THR A 11 -4.11 13.37 -19.99
N GLN A 12 -5.35 12.97 -20.30
CA GLN A 12 -6.14 13.57 -21.39
C GLN A 12 -7.00 14.78 -20.96
N ASN A 13 -6.91 15.21 -19.71
CA ASN A 13 -7.55 16.44 -19.25
C ASN A 13 -6.56 17.61 -19.32
N PRO A 14 -6.61 18.47 -20.35
CA PRO A 14 -5.85 19.73 -20.38
C PRO A 14 -6.42 20.77 -19.40
N ASN A 15 -7.37 20.39 -18.55
CA ASN A 15 -7.99 21.25 -17.57
C ASN A 15 -6.96 21.62 -16.49
N VAL A 16 -6.43 22.83 -16.58
CA VAL A 16 -5.63 23.46 -15.54
C VAL A 16 -6.54 23.79 -14.37
N VAL A 17 -6.14 23.38 -13.16
CA VAL A 17 -6.90 23.69 -11.95
C VAL A 17 -6.10 24.71 -11.17
N GLU A 18 -6.73 25.83 -10.84
CA GLU A 18 -6.13 26.81 -9.95
C GLU A 18 -6.12 26.23 -8.54
N VAL A 19 -4.93 25.83 -8.09
CA VAL A 19 -4.74 25.34 -6.72
C VAL A 19 -4.21 26.51 -5.89
N ASN A 20 -5.07 26.99 -5.00
CA ASN A 20 -4.73 28.01 -4.04
C ASN A 20 -3.94 27.35 -2.90
N PHE A 21 -2.62 27.20 -3.09
CA PHE A 21 -1.76 26.76 -2.01
C PHE A 21 -1.75 27.87 -0.95
N ILE A 22 -1.66 27.49 0.34
CA ILE A 22 -1.72 28.41 1.50
C ILE A 22 -0.76 29.62 1.40
N VAL A 23 0.23 29.55 0.50
CA VAL A 23 1.25 30.57 0.28
C VAL A 23 1.22 31.19 -1.14
N ALA A 24 0.57 30.57 -2.14
CA ALA A 24 0.44 31.10 -3.51
C ALA A 24 -0.59 30.34 -4.36
N SER A 25 -1.38 31.06 -5.18
CA SER A 25 -2.16 30.45 -6.26
C SER A 25 -1.23 30.02 -7.39
N ALA A 26 -1.29 28.75 -7.77
CA ALA A 26 -0.58 28.22 -8.92
C ALA A 26 -1.55 27.48 -9.83
N GLU A 27 -1.53 27.81 -11.11
CA GLU A 27 -2.21 27.01 -12.13
C GLU A 27 -1.37 25.76 -12.37
N MET A 28 -1.83 24.63 -11.85
CA MET A 28 -1.15 23.36 -12.06
C MET A 28 -2.02 22.43 -12.91
N PRO A 29 -1.41 21.65 -13.83
CA PRO A 29 -2.12 20.59 -14.51
C PRO A 29 -2.69 19.60 -13.49
N LEU A 30 -3.97 19.24 -13.65
CA LEU A 30 -4.62 18.23 -12.80
C LEU A 30 -3.86 16.90 -12.78
N ALA A 31 -3.19 16.57 -13.90
CA ALA A 31 -2.30 15.41 -14.02
C ALA A 31 -1.18 15.39 -12.98
N THR A 32 -0.61 16.55 -12.62
CA THR A 32 0.45 16.65 -11.61
C THR A 32 -0.08 16.32 -10.22
N LEU A 33 -1.27 16.83 -9.89
CA LEU A 33 -1.95 16.56 -8.61
C LEU A 33 -2.28 15.07 -8.48
N LEU A 34 -2.83 14.49 -9.55
CA LEU A 34 -3.15 13.06 -9.61
C LEU A 34 -1.91 12.18 -9.53
N SER A 35 -0.82 12.55 -10.21
CA SER A 35 0.46 11.85 -10.14
C SER A 35 0.99 11.80 -8.71
N LEU A 36 0.97 12.94 -8.01
CA LEU A 36 1.43 13.01 -6.62
C LEU A 36 0.56 12.17 -5.68
N CYS A 37 -0.76 12.20 -5.88
CA CYS A 37 -1.71 11.43 -5.09
C CYS A 37 -1.59 9.91 -5.34
N LEU A 38 -1.38 9.51 -6.59
CA LEU A 38 -1.12 8.10 -6.95
C LEU A 38 0.22 7.63 -6.40
N PHE A 39 1.27 8.44 -6.51
CA PHE A 39 2.58 8.10 -6.00
C PHE A 39 2.55 7.90 -4.48
N SER A 40 1.92 8.83 -3.75
CA SER A 40 1.78 8.71 -2.28
C SER A 40 0.91 7.52 -1.88
N GLY A 41 -0.20 7.27 -2.59
CA GLY A 41 -1.07 6.13 -2.36
C GLY A 41 -0.37 4.78 -2.58
N ILE A 42 0.41 4.66 -3.66
CA ILE A 42 1.22 3.46 -3.94
C ILE A 42 2.28 3.28 -2.86
N LEU A 43 3.00 4.33 -2.49
CA LEU A 43 4.04 4.25 -1.47
C LEU A 43 3.49 3.77 -0.13
N LEU A 44 2.38 4.35 0.34
CA LEU A 44 1.69 3.93 1.56
C LEU A 44 1.15 2.49 1.45
N GLY A 45 0.55 2.14 0.31
CA GLY A 45 0.03 0.80 0.06
C GLY A 45 1.10 -0.29 0.10
N VAL A 46 2.29 0.00 -0.45
CA VAL A 46 3.45 -0.90 -0.41
C VAL A 46 3.97 -1.06 1.03
N LEU A 47 4.11 0.04 1.77
CA LEU A 47 4.55 0.00 3.17
C LEU A 47 3.60 -0.83 4.04
N PHE A 48 2.28 -0.64 3.87
CA PHE A 48 1.29 -1.39 4.64
C PHE A 48 1.28 -2.88 4.29
N ASN A 49 1.46 -3.22 3.01
CA ASN A 49 1.57 -4.61 2.56
C ASN A 49 2.82 -5.29 3.14
N LEU A 50 3.98 -4.63 3.06
CA LEU A 50 5.22 -5.15 3.64
C LEU A 50 5.08 -5.41 5.14
N ALA A 51 4.52 -4.46 5.88
CA ALA A 51 4.26 -4.61 7.31
C ALA A 51 3.32 -5.81 7.59
N SER A 52 2.28 -5.98 6.77
CA SER A 52 1.33 -7.10 6.91
C SER A 52 1.98 -8.45 6.63
N ILE A 53 2.81 -8.55 5.58
CA ILE A 53 3.54 -9.77 5.23
C ILE A 53 4.52 -10.15 6.33
N VAL A 54 5.26 -9.19 6.88
CA VAL A 54 6.21 -9.44 7.97
C VAL A 54 5.48 -9.99 9.20
N ARG A 55 4.35 -9.37 9.59
CA ARG A 55 3.51 -9.86 10.69
C ARG A 55 2.98 -11.27 10.42
N LEU A 56 2.55 -11.54 9.18
CA LEU A 56 2.08 -12.87 8.78
C LEU A 56 3.20 -13.93 8.88
N LYS A 57 4.40 -13.62 8.39
CA LYS A 57 5.55 -14.53 8.49
C LYS A 57 5.93 -14.82 9.94
N GLN A 58 5.91 -13.80 10.80
CA GLN A 58 6.19 -13.97 12.23
C GLN A 58 5.14 -14.86 12.90
N LYS A 59 3.85 -14.63 12.66
CA LYS A 59 2.78 -15.49 13.19
C LYS A 59 2.88 -16.91 12.66
N ASN A 60 3.13 -17.09 11.36
CA ASN A 60 3.27 -18.41 10.75
C ASN A 60 4.43 -19.21 11.36
N ASN A 61 5.58 -18.56 11.57
CA ASN A 61 6.73 -19.21 12.18
C ASN A 61 6.50 -19.58 13.66
N GLN A 62 5.77 -18.73 14.40
CA GLN A 62 5.38 -19.05 15.78
C GLN A 62 4.41 -20.24 15.83
N LEU A 63 3.42 -20.26 14.94
CA LEU A 63 2.46 -21.37 14.86
C LEU A 63 3.15 -22.69 14.54
N HIS A 64 4.11 -22.71 13.60
CA HIS A 64 4.91 -23.91 13.30
C HIS A 64 5.69 -24.42 14.52
N LYS A 65 6.29 -23.52 15.28
CA LYS A 65 7.01 -23.89 16.52
C LYS A 65 6.07 -24.49 17.56
N THR A 66 4.93 -23.86 17.80
CA THR A 66 3.92 -24.38 18.75
C THR A 66 3.37 -25.73 18.31
N ASN A 67 3.08 -25.90 17.02
CA ASN A 67 2.55 -27.16 16.49
C ASN A 67 3.56 -28.31 16.66
N ASN A 68 4.84 -28.10 16.33
CA ASN A 68 5.89 -29.10 16.55
C ASN A 68 6.08 -29.46 18.03
N LEU A 69 5.96 -28.48 18.94
CA LEU A 69 6.05 -28.74 20.39
C LEU A 69 4.89 -29.58 20.90
N LEU A 70 3.67 -29.32 20.41
CA LEU A 70 2.49 -30.10 20.76
C LEU A 70 2.60 -31.54 20.24
N LEU A 71 3.00 -31.72 18.97
CA LEU A 71 3.22 -33.04 18.39
C LEU A 71 4.26 -33.86 19.17
N ASN A 72 5.39 -33.27 19.54
CA ASN A 72 6.41 -33.96 20.35
C ASN A 72 5.91 -34.30 21.76
N LYS A 73 5.06 -33.45 22.36
CA LYS A 73 4.48 -33.69 23.68
C LYS A 73 3.48 -34.84 23.67
N ASP A 74 2.65 -34.95 22.64
CA ASP A 74 1.72 -36.08 22.45
C ASP A 74 2.47 -37.40 22.20
N GLN A 75 3.60 -37.38 21.49
CA GLN A 75 4.46 -38.56 21.27
C GLN A 75 5.23 -39.01 22.54
N SER A 76 5.45 -38.11 23.50
CA SER A 76 6.16 -38.41 24.76
C SER A 76 5.27 -38.91 25.90
N LYS A 77 3.95 -39.00 25.67
CA LYS A 77 2.99 -39.43 26.69
C LYS A 77 2.92 -40.98 26.69
N PRO A 78 3.21 -41.65 27.82
CA PRO A 78 3.24 -43.12 27.92
C PRO A 78 1.85 -43.75 27.82
#